data_AF-A0A212LNX5-F1
#
_entry.id   AF-A0A212LNX5-F1
#
_cell.length_a   1.000
_cell.length_b   1.000
_cell.length_c   1.000
_cell.angle_alpha   90.00
_cell.angle_beta   90.00
_cell.angle_gamma   90.00
#
_symmetry.space_group_name_H-M   'P 1'
#
loop_
_entity.id
_entity.type
_entity.pdbx_description
1 polymer ?
#
loop_
_entity_poly.entity_id
_entity_poly.type
_entity_poly.pdbx_seq_one_letter_code
_entity_poly.pdbx_strand_id
1 'polypeptide(L)'
;MVHCPYCLSAVSENDFVCPACGAEKGYVYFNRKSRGLIFLLMFGLLVPVAVVLAVPLYFQGIGASFWVAVTIALGIGIFTVHRLIVGPTWYR
;
A
#
# COMPACT_ATOMS: atom_id res chain seq x y z
N MET A 1 -21.35 -16.98 -7.61
CA MET A 1 -20.06 -17.59 -7.20
C MET A 1 -18.97 -16.70 -7.77
N VAL A 2 -18.06 -16.21 -6.94
CA VAL A 2 -17.02 -15.27 -7.39
C VAL A 2 -15.67 -15.95 -7.27
N HIS A 3 -14.77 -15.74 -8.23
CA HIS A 3 -13.41 -16.26 -8.15
C HIS A 3 -12.51 -15.28 -7.41
N CYS A 4 -11.63 -15.80 -6.55
CA CYS A 4 -10.59 -14.99 -5.93
C CYS A 4 -9.63 -14.46 -7.02
N PRO A 5 -9.38 -13.14 -7.13
CA PRO A 5 -8.52 -12.59 -8.19
C PRO A 5 -7.05 -12.98 -8.05
N TYR A 6 -6.65 -13.54 -6.89
CA TYR A 6 -5.25 -13.89 -6.61
C TYR A 6 -4.95 -15.38 -6.86
N CYS A 7 -5.82 -16.28 -6.40
CA CYS A 7 -5.60 -17.72 -6.48
C CYS A 7 -6.64 -18.45 -7.35
N LEU A 8 -7.61 -17.73 -7.92
CA LEU A 8 -8.66 -18.22 -8.81
C LEU A 8 -9.60 -19.27 -8.19
N SER A 9 -9.45 -19.58 -6.89
CA SER A 9 -10.36 -20.48 -6.18
C SER A 9 -11.77 -19.92 -6.17
N ALA A 10 -12.78 -20.80 -6.23
CA ALA A 10 -14.16 -20.41 -6.01
C ALA A 10 -14.36 -19.94 -4.57
N VAL A 11 -14.97 -18.78 -4.39
CA VAL A 11 -15.26 -18.18 -3.08
C VAL A 11 -16.74 -17.77 -3.03
N SER A 12 -17.35 -17.91 -1.85
CA SER A 12 -18.72 -17.43 -1.62
C SER A 12 -18.76 -15.91 -1.79
N GLU A 13 -19.88 -15.39 -2.28
CA GLU A 13 -20.06 -13.94 -2.42
C GLU A 13 -20.10 -13.24 -1.05
N ASN A 14 -20.49 -13.97 0.00
CA ASN A 14 -20.53 -13.49 1.38
C ASN A 14 -19.21 -13.68 2.15
N ASP A 15 -18.24 -14.42 1.59
CA ASP A 15 -16.96 -14.61 2.26
C ASP A 15 -16.12 -13.35 2.15
N PHE A 16 -15.67 -12.86 3.31
CA PHE A 16 -14.72 -11.75 3.41
C PHE A 16 -13.27 -12.20 3.27
N VAL A 17 -12.99 -13.48 3.46
CA VAL A 17 -11.62 -14.05 3.41
C VAL A 17 -11.62 -15.27 2.51
N CYS A 18 -10.71 -15.31 1.54
CA CYS A 18 -10.54 -16.45 0.67
C CYS A 18 -9.93 -17.63 1.44
N PRO A 19 -10.57 -18.81 1.51
CA PRO A 19 -10.07 -19.94 2.27
C PRO A 19 -8.79 -20.56 1.69
N ALA A 20 -8.55 -20.43 0.38
CA ALA A 20 -7.37 -21.03 -0.27
C ALA A 20 -6.08 -20.22 -0.09
N CYS A 21 -6.15 -18.88 -0.14
CA CYS A 21 -4.98 -18.02 -0.10
C CYS A 21 -4.95 -17.01 1.06
N GLY A 22 -6.02 -16.93 1.86
CA GLY A 22 -6.14 -15.98 2.96
C GLY A 22 -6.31 -14.52 2.52
N ALA A 23 -6.59 -14.25 1.25
CA ALA A 23 -6.82 -12.89 0.77
C ALA A 23 -8.15 -12.33 1.30
N GLU A 24 -8.13 -11.12 1.83
CA GLU A 24 -9.29 -10.46 2.43
C GLU A 24 -9.90 -9.42 1.48
N LYS A 25 -11.24 -9.32 1.49
CA LYS A 25 -12.05 -8.41 0.67
C LYS A 25 -11.83 -6.98 1.15
N GLY A 26 -11.42 -6.09 0.26
CA GLY A 26 -10.99 -4.74 0.61
C GLY A 26 -9.54 -4.63 1.15
N TYR A 27 -8.74 -5.68 1.04
CA TYR A 27 -7.32 -5.64 1.42
C TYR A 27 -6.42 -5.79 0.20
N VAL A 28 -5.26 -5.15 0.24
CA VAL A 28 -4.24 -5.32 -0.81
C VAL A 28 -3.45 -6.57 -0.47
N TYR A 29 -3.43 -7.55 -1.39
CA TYR A 29 -2.61 -8.74 -1.20
C TYR A 29 -1.16 -8.44 -1.64
N PHE A 30 -0.25 -8.44 -0.67
CA PHE A 30 1.16 -8.16 -0.90
C PHE A 30 2.02 -9.22 -0.21
N ASN A 31 2.87 -9.89 -0.99
CA ASN A 31 3.83 -10.88 -0.48
C ASN A 31 3.18 -12.00 0.37
N ARG A 32 2.15 -12.66 -0.16
CA ARG A 32 1.37 -13.74 0.50
C ARG A 32 0.73 -13.38 1.84
N LYS A 33 0.58 -12.08 2.15
CA LYS A 33 -0.18 -11.60 3.31
C LYS A 33 -1.19 -10.55 2.86
N SER A 34 -2.40 -10.63 3.38
CA SER A 34 -3.35 -9.52 3.37
C SER A 34 -2.75 -8.38 4.18
N ARG A 35 -2.63 -7.18 3.60
CA ARG A 35 -2.31 -5.96 4.35
C ARG A 35 -3.48 -5.00 4.23
N GLY A 36 -3.85 -4.41 5.36
CA GLY A 36 -4.90 -3.39 5.44
C GLY A 36 -4.66 -2.27 4.46
N LEU A 37 -5.72 -1.77 3.82
CA LEU A 37 -5.69 -0.49 3.10
C LEU A 37 -5.07 0.60 3.99
N ILE A 38 -5.46 0.62 5.26
CA ILE A 38 -4.91 1.52 6.29
C ILE A 38 -3.41 1.33 6.46
N PHE A 39 -2.93 0.08 6.50
CA PHE A 39 -1.50 -0.20 6.61
C PHE A 39 -0.72 0.33 5.40
N LEU A 40 -1.27 0.13 4.20
CA LEU A 40 -0.65 0.60 2.95
C LEU A 40 -0.64 2.14 2.87
N LEU A 41 -1.71 2.79 3.32
CA LEU A 41 -1.78 4.26 3.43
C LEU A 41 -0.83 4.80 4.51
N MET A 42 -0.77 4.17 5.68
CA MET A 42 0.15 4.58 6.74
C MET A 42 1.61 4.51 6.29
N PHE A 43 2.03 3.37 5.74
CA PHE A 43 3.43 3.18 5.34
C PHE A 43 3.77 3.85 4.00
N GLY A 44 2.84 3.89 3.07
CA GLY A 44 3.05 4.43 1.72
C GLY A 44 2.88 5.93 1.59
N LEU A 45 2.15 6.57 2.51
CA LEU A 45 1.90 8.02 2.47
C LEU A 45 2.38 8.70 3.76
N LEU A 46 1.98 8.19 4.92
CA LEU A 46 2.16 8.88 6.20
C LEU A 46 3.63 8.89 6.65
N VAL A 47 4.33 7.76 6.53
CA VAL A 47 5.77 7.65 6.81
C VAL A 47 6.61 8.57 5.90
N PRO A 48 6.48 8.53 4.56
CA PRO A 48 7.25 9.40 3.69
C PRO A 48 6.97 10.89 3.92
N VAL A 49 5.72 11.27 4.20
CA VAL A 49 5.37 12.65 4.59
C VAL A 49 6.07 13.06 5.89
N ALA A 50 6.07 12.19 6.90
CA ALA A 50 6.77 12.46 8.16
C ALA A 50 8.28 12.64 7.97
N VAL A 51 8.91 11.83 7.10
CA VAL A 51 10.34 11.96 6.76
C VAL A 51 10.62 13.30 6.07
N VAL A 52 9.80 13.70 5.09
CA VAL A 52 9.97 14.98 4.39
C VAL A 52 9.83 16.18 5.34
N LEU A 53 8.93 16.10 6.33
CA LEU A 53 8.75 17.14 7.33
C LEU A 53 9.87 17.15 8.40
N ALA A 54 10.41 15.98 8.76
CA ALA A 54 11.46 15.87 9.77
C ALA A 54 12.83 16.35 9.27
N VAL A 55 13.14 16.16 7.98
CA VAL A 55 14.44 16.53 7.40
C VAL A 55 14.77 18.03 7.51
N PRO A 56 13.89 18.99 7.15
CA PRO A 56 14.20 20.40 7.30
C PRO A 56 14.28 20.84 8.77
N LEU A 57 13.55 20.18 9.68
CA LEU A 57 13.64 20.42 11.13
C LEU A 57 14.98 19.95 11.71
N TYR A 58 15.49 18.80 11.27
CA TYR A 58 16.71 18.20 11.81
C TYR A 58 17.99 18.75 11.17
N PHE A 59 17.96 19.06 9.87
CA PHE A 59 19.12 19.56 9.13
C PHE A 59 19.17 21.09 8.98
N GLN A 60 18.20 21.82 9.56
CA GLN A 60 18.11 23.29 9.53
C GLN A 60 18.33 23.89 8.13
N GLY A 61 17.84 23.24 7.08
CA GLY A 61 18.06 23.71 5.72
C GLY A 61 17.40 22.86 4.63
N ILE A 62 17.10 23.51 3.51
CA ILE A 62 16.53 22.89 2.29
C ILE A 62 17.68 22.47 1.36
N GLY A 63 18.62 21.69 1.90
CA GLY A 63 19.80 21.21 1.18
C GLY A 63 19.51 19.98 0.32
N ALA A 64 20.56 19.39 -0.24
CA ALA A 64 20.46 18.17 -1.06
C ALA A 64 19.75 17.01 -0.33
N SER A 65 19.94 16.89 0.99
CA SER A 65 19.30 15.87 1.82
C SER A 65 17.77 15.99 1.84
N PHE A 66 17.22 17.21 1.81
CA PHE A 66 15.79 17.45 1.71
C PHE A 66 15.23 16.95 0.38
N TRP A 67 15.87 17.31 -0.73
CA TRP A 67 15.42 16.88 -2.06
C TRP A 67 15.53 15.38 -2.28
N VAL A 68 16.54 14.73 -1.69
CA VAL A 68 16.65 13.26 -1.67
C VAL A 68 15.51 12.64 -0.87
N ALA A 69 15.18 13.18 0.30
CA ALA A 69 14.05 12.70 1.08
C ALA A 69 12.71 12.87 0.35
N VAL A 70 12.51 14.02 -0.32
CA VAL A 70 11.32 14.31 -1.13
C VAL A 70 11.18 13.33 -2.30
N THR A 71 12.27 13.06 -3.03
CA THR A 71 12.23 12.13 -4.17
C THR A 71 11.95 10.70 -3.75
N ILE A 72 12.54 10.22 -2.64
CA ILE A 72 12.22 8.91 -2.06
C ILE A 72 10.75 8.87 -1.62
N ALA A 73 10.28 9.91 -0.93
CA ALA A 73 8.90 9.99 -0.46
C ALA A 73 7.89 9.98 -1.62
N LEU A 74 8.15 10.75 -2.67
CA LEU A 74 7.36 10.75 -3.91
C LEU A 74 7.37 9.38 -4.59
N GLY A 75 8.53 8.74 -4.69
CA GLY A 75 8.66 7.40 -5.28
C GLY A 75 7.83 6.36 -4.53
N ILE A 76 7.88 6.38 -3.20
CA ILE A 76 7.06 5.50 -2.35
C ILE A 76 5.57 5.83 -2.52
N GLY A 77 5.19 7.12 -2.52
CA GLY A 77 3.80 7.54 -2.73
C GLY A 77 3.24 7.09 -4.08
N ILE A 78 3.97 7.33 -5.17
CA ILE A 78 3.60 6.91 -6.53
C ILE A 78 3.49 5.38 -6.60
N PHE A 79 4.46 4.66 -6.04
CA PHE A 79 4.41 3.19 -6.01
C PHE A 79 3.16 2.70 -5.27
N THR A 80 2.82 3.33 -4.15
CA THR A 80 1.65 2.99 -3.32
C THR A 80 0.35 3.23 -4.10
N VAL A 81 0.22 4.40 -4.75
CA VAL A 81 -0.94 4.73 -5.59
C VAL A 81 -1.04 3.79 -6.79
N HIS A 82 0.07 3.53 -7.47
CA HIS A 82 0.12 2.58 -8.58
C HIS A 82 -0.30 1.17 -8.13
N ARG A 83 0.11 0.73 -6.94
CA ARG A 83 -0.32 -0.53 -6.33
C ARG A 83 -1.79 -0.55 -5.92
N LEU A 84 -2.39 0.61 -5.61
CA LEU A 84 -3.82 0.71 -5.34
C LEU A 84 -4.66 0.67 -6.62
N ILE A 85 -4.15 1.23 -7.72
CA ILE A 85 -4.83 1.29 -9.02
C ILE A 85 -4.67 -0.02 -9.80
N VAL A 86 -3.44 -0.51 -9.93
CA VAL A 86 -3.06 -1.66 -10.78
C VAL A 86 -2.91 -2.94 -9.97
N GLY A 87 -2.71 -2.82 -8.65
CA GLY A 87 -2.59 -4.00 -7.82
C GLY A 87 -3.89 -4.80 -7.85
N PRO A 88 -3.80 -6.14 -7.81
CA PRO A 88 -4.97 -6.96 -7.65
C PRO A 88 -5.60 -6.54 -6.33
N THR A 89 -6.73 -5.87 -6.44
CA THR A 89 -7.49 -5.29 -5.34
C THR A 89 -8.82 -6.00 -5.42
N TRP A 90 -9.17 -6.73 -4.37
CA TRP A 90 -10.48 -7.37 -4.30
C TRP A 90 -11.49 -6.31 -3.81
N TYR A 91 -11.63 -5.24 -4.61
CA TYR A 91 -12.57 -4.15 -4.42
C TYR A 91 -13.60 -4.19 -5.55
N ARG A 92 -14.80 -4.60 -5.16
CA ARG A 92 -16.04 -4.69 -5.93
C ARG A 92 -16.12 -5.82 -6.94
#